data_AF-A0A3N1Q597-F1
#
_entry.id   AF-A0A3N1Q597-F1
#
_cell.length_a   1.000
_cell.length_b   1.000
_cell.length_c   1.000
_cell.angle_alpha   90.00
_cell.angle_beta   90.00
_cell.angle_gamma   90.00
#
_symmetry.space_group_name_H-M   'P 1'
#
loop_
_entity.id
_entity.type
_entity.pdbx_description
1 polymer ?
#
loop_
_entity_poly.entity_id
_entity_poly.type
_entity_poly.pdbx_seq_one_letter_code
_entity_poly.pdbx_strand_id
1 'polypeptide(L)'
;MARNEPDPQAVRGDDVYQPTHSDAGNRPSGELDPENAIVTDPLDDPDAPDHSPPDRPRGVDRYGTTQREQQEGEPLDERLAQEVPEARPPAAEGAVPAEEAAVHVETEPERTEEEVDERA
;
A
#
# COMPACT_ATOMS: atom_id res chain seq x y z
N MET A 1 34.93 -20.87 50.77
CA MET A 1 33.87 -21.19 49.79
C MET A 1 32.53 -20.81 50.42
N ALA A 2 31.91 -19.72 49.97
CA ALA A 2 30.53 -19.37 50.32
C ALA A 2 29.84 -18.90 49.03
N ARG A 3 28.63 -19.40 48.80
CA ARG A 3 28.00 -19.60 47.49
C ARG A 3 27.68 -18.27 46.79
N ASN A 4 28.13 -18.17 45.54
CA ASN A 4 27.57 -17.26 44.56
C ASN A 4 26.26 -17.91 44.08
N GLU A 5 25.16 -17.65 44.79
CA GLU A 5 23.84 -18.15 44.40
C GLU A 5 23.35 -17.26 43.23
N PRO A 6 23.17 -17.77 42.00
CA PRO A 6 22.65 -16.98 40.89
C PRO A 6 21.16 -16.70 41.10
N ASP A 7 20.76 -15.42 40.99
CA ASP A 7 19.38 -14.97 41.22
C ASP A 7 18.43 -15.65 40.21
N PRO A 8 17.35 -16.34 40.65
CA PRO A 8 16.54 -17.27 39.85
C PRO A 8 15.83 -16.71 38.60
N GLN A 9 16.04 -15.45 38.25
CA GLN A 9 15.64 -14.85 37.00
C GLN A 9 16.87 -14.09 36.50
N ALA A 10 17.69 -14.57 35.55
CA ALA A 10 17.26 -14.72 34.17
C ALA A 10 16.11 -13.75 33.82
N VAL A 11 16.28 -12.46 34.20
CA VAL A 11 15.50 -11.29 33.76
C VAL A 11 15.58 -11.23 32.24
N ARG A 12 14.96 -12.17 31.55
CA ARG A 12 14.93 -12.25 30.09
C ARG A 12 13.72 -11.44 29.63
N GLY A 13 13.74 -10.16 29.97
CA GLY A 13 13.35 -9.12 29.03
C GLY A 13 14.68 -8.50 28.58
N ASP A 14 14.84 -8.33 27.26
CA ASP A 14 15.90 -7.58 26.55
C ASP A 14 16.87 -6.82 27.48
N ASP A 15 18.19 -7.02 27.31
CA ASP A 15 19.37 -6.76 28.19
C ASP A 15 19.42 -5.44 29.03
N VAL A 16 18.36 -4.66 28.99
CA VAL A 16 17.94 -3.59 29.87
C VAL A 16 17.43 -4.11 31.22
N TYR A 17 17.96 -3.54 32.31
CA TYR A 17 17.46 -3.77 33.66
C TYR A 17 15.96 -3.45 33.77
N GLN A 18 15.15 -4.48 34.06
CA GLN A 18 13.74 -4.32 34.42
C GLN A 18 13.60 -4.36 35.95
N PRO A 19 13.06 -3.32 36.59
CA PRO A 19 12.79 -3.35 38.02
C PRO A 19 11.87 -4.53 38.37
N THR A 20 12.17 -5.23 39.46
CA THR A 20 11.30 -6.31 39.95
C THR A 20 9.90 -5.75 40.21
N HIS A 21 8.87 -6.44 39.72
CA HIS A 21 7.45 -6.05 39.86
C HIS A 21 7.02 -4.79 39.09
N SER A 22 7.84 -4.26 38.18
CA SER A 22 7.49 -3.11 37.32
C SER A 22 6.16 -3.31 36.58
N ASP A 23 5.88 -4.54 36.13
CA ASP A 23 4.62 -4.92 35.49
C ASP A 23 3.57 -5.48 36.46
N ALA A 24 3.96 -5.92 37.66
CA ALA A 24 3.07 -6.69 38.53
C ALA A 24 1.88 -5.87 39.07
N GLY A 25 2.06 -4.55 39.26
CA GLY A 25 1.01 -3.63 39.69
C GLY A 25 0.21 -3.00 38.55
N ASN A 26 0.70 -3.11 37.30
CA ASN A 26 0.08 -2.49 36.13
C ASN A 26 -0.53 -3.51 35.17
N ARG A 27 -0.40 -4.81 35.46
CA ARG A 27 -1.14 -5.84 34.73
C ARG A 27 -2.63 -5.64 34.97
N PRO A 28 -3.45 -5.62 33.91
CA PRO A 28 -4.90 -5.63 34.07
C PRO A 28 -5.28 -6.89 34.86
N SER A 29 -5.77 -6.69 36.08
CA SER A 29 -6.19 -7.76 37.00
C SER A 29 -7.70 -7.89 37.12
N GLY A 30 -8.45 -6.97 36.48
CA GLY A 30 -9.90 -7.00 36.41
C GLY A 30 -10.40 -7.76 35.18
N GLU A 31 -11.70 -8.07 35.18
CA GLU A 31 -12.39 -8.53 33.98
C GLU A 31 -12.21 -7.46 32.88
N LEU A 32 -11.86 -7.92 31.67
CA LEU A 32 -11.68 -7.00 30.54
C LEU A 32 -13.00 -6.31 30.26
N ASP A 33 -12.95 -5.01 30.06
CA ASP A 33 -14.12 -4.24 29.64
C ASP A 33 -14.66 -4.85 28.32
N PRO A 34 -15.93 -5.27 28.26
CA PRO A 34 -16.50 -5.87 27.06
C PRO A 34 -16.43 -4.95 25.84
N GLU A 35 -16.34 -3.63 26.01
CA GLU A 35 -16.16 -2.68 24.91
C GLU A 35 -14.74 -2.71 24.32
N ASN A 36 -13.74 -3.09 25.12
CA ASN A 36 -12.33 -3.16 24.74
C ASN A 36 -11.82 -4.61 24.58
N ALA A 37 -12.61 -5.59 24.97
CA ALA A 37 -12.32 -6.99 24.76
C ALA A 37 -12.53 -7.34 23.28
N ILE A 38 -11.55 -8.01 22.68
CA ILE A 38 -11.79 -8.68 21.40
C ILE A 38 -12.88 -9.71 21.69
N VAL A 39 -14.07 -9.47 21.12
CA VAL A 39 -15.10 -10.51 21.05
C VAL A 39 -14.49 -11.58 20.18
N THR A 40 -14.00 -12.65 20.81
CA THR A 40 -13.71 -13.88 20.08
C THR A 40 -15.08 -14.35 19.62
N ASP A 41 -15.44 -14.02 18.38
CA ASP A 41 -16.39 -14.86 17.67
C ASP A 41 -15.79 -16.26 17.79
N PRO A 42 -16.46 -17.25 18.44
CA PRO A 42 -16.07 -18.61 18.19
C PRO A 42 -16.06 -18.71 16.68
N LEU A 43 -14.94 -19.12 16.07
CA LEU A 43 -14.96 -19.50 14.67
C LEU A 43 -16.11 -20.51 14.54
N ASP A 44 -17.29 -20.05 14.14
CA ASP A 44 -18.49 -20.89 14.03
C ASP A 44 -18.29 -21.93 12.92
N ASP A 45 -17.22 -21.77 12.14
CA ASP A 45 -16.75 -22.68 11.12
C ASP A 45 -15.25 -23.03 11.33
N PRO A 46 -14.92 -24.24 11.82
CA PRO A 46 -13.55 -24.71 11.89
C PRO A 46 -12.94 -24.99 10.50
N ASP A 47 -13.75 -25.02 9.45
CA ASP A 47 -13.33 -25.13 8.05
C ASP A 47 -13.22 -23.76 7.37
N ALA A 48 -13.59 -22.66 8.03
CA ALA A 48 -13.36 -21.33 7.49
C ALA A 48 -11.85 -21.09 7.41
N PRO A 49 -11.32 -20.76 6.21
CA PRO A 49 -9.92 -20.41 6.10
C PRO A 49 -9.68 -19.16 6.94
N ASP A 50 -8.90 -19.31 8.00
CA ASP A 50 -8.30 -18.18 8.71
C ASP A 50 -7.70 -17.26 7.65
N HIS A 51 -8.06 -15.98 7.71
CA HIS A 51 -7.53 -15.01 6.78
C HIS A 51 -6.00 -14.96 6.93
N SER A 52 -5.30 -15.66 6.06
CA SER A 52 -3.85 -15.62 5.96
C SER A 52 -3.51 -14.47 5.02
N PRO A 53 -2.88 -13.39 5.52
CA PRO A 53 -2.41 -12.33 4.65
C PRO A 53 -1.50 -12.90 3.55
N PRO A 54 -1.46 -12.29 2.35
CA PRO A 54 -0.62 -12.79 1.28
C PRO A 54 0.85 -12.91 1.72
N ASP A 55 1.55 -13.96 1.29
CA ASP A 55 2.97 -14.22 1.60
C ASP A 55 3.90 -13.03 1.26
N ARG A 56 3.44 -12.11 0.40
CA ARG A 56 4.18 -10.91 0.01
C ARG A 56 3.29 -9.66 0.03
N PRO A 57 3.84 -8.49 0.39
CA PRO A 57 3.13 -7.21 0.26
C PRO A 57 2.64 -6.99 -1.17
N ARG A 58 1.46 -6.38 -1.33
CA ARG A 58 0.95 -6.08 -2.67
C ARG A 58 1.86 -5.09 -3.38
N GLY A 59 2.12 -5.35 -4.66
CA GLY A 59 2.88 -4.43 -5.52
C GLY A 59 4.40 -4.50 -5.36
N VAL A 60 4.93 -5.46 -4.59
CA VAL A 60 6.38 -5.72 -4.48
C VAL A 60 7.04 -5.98 -5.83
N ASP A 61 6.31 -6.59 -6.77
CA ASP A 61 6.80 -6.90 -8.11
C ASP A 61 6.58 -5.76 -9.12
N ARG A 62 6.10 -4.58 -8.68
CA ARG A 62 5.95 -3.41 -9.56
C ARG A 62 7.27 -2.65 -9.72
N TYR A 63 7.36 -1.91 -10.81
CA TYR A 63 8.43 -0.96 -11.05
C TYR A 63 8.45 0.15 -9.98
N GLY A 64 9.65 0.64 -9.64
CA GLY A 64 9.82 1.75 -8.69
C GLY A 64 9.95 1.30 -7.23
N THR A 65 10.12 0.01 -6.99
CA THR A 65 10.36 -0.54 -5.65
C THR A 65 11.83 -0.41 -5.24
N THR A 66 12.74 -0.24 -6.20
CA THR A 66 14.17 0.00 -5.94
C THR A 66 14.57 1.46 -6.17
N GLN A 67 15.64 1.90 -5.50
CA GLN A 67 16.15 3.27 -5.65
C GLN A 67 16.58 3.59 -7.09
N ARG A 68 17.14 2.61 -7.79
CA ARG A 68 17.57 2.74 -9.18
C ARG A 68 16.38 3.00 -10.10
N GLU A 69 15.31 2.22 -9.98
CA GLU A 69 14.08 2.39 -10.77
C GLU A 69 13.43 3.74 -10.52
N GLN A 70 13.45 4.22 -9.28
CA GLN A 70 12.95 5.56 -8.94
C GLN A 70 13.75 6.67 -9.64
N GLN A 71 15.06 6.49 -9.82
CA GLN A 71 15.91 7.44 -10.53
C GLN A 71 15.71 7.39 -12.05
N GLU A 72 15.58 6.18 -12.61
CA GLU A 72 15.36 5.97 -14.04
C GLU A 72 13.95 6.38 -14.47
N GLY A 73 12.97 6.23 -13.57
CA GLY A 73 11.55 6.41 -13.86
C GLY A 73 10.98 5.23 -14.65
N GLU A 74 9.68 5.01 -14.52
CA GLU A 74 8.97 3.96 -15.25
C GLU A 74 8.67 4.42 -16.69
N PRO A 75 8.97 3.61 -17.72
CA PRO A 75 8.65 3.97 -19.09
C PRO A 75 7.13 4.02 -19.29
N LEU A 76 6.67 4.93 -20.16
CA LEU A 76 5.24 5.13 -20.42
C LEU A 76 4.56 3.85 -20.90
N ASP A 77 5.23 3.06 -21.72
CA ASP A 77 4.70 1.81 -22.26
C ASP A 77 4.41 0.78 -21.14
N GLU A 78 5.25 0.69 -20.11
CA GLU A 78 5.01 -0.21 -18.96
C GLU A 78 3.82 0.26 -18.12
N ARG A 79 3.65 1.58 -17.97
CA ARG A 79 2.49 2.16 -17.28
C ARG A 79 1.20 1.87 -18.03
N LEU A 80 1.21 2.01 -19.35
CA LEU A 80 0.05 1.73 -20.20
C LEU A 80 -0.27 0.23 -20.22
N ALA A 81 0.73 -0.65 -20.18
CA ALA A 81 0.52 -2.09 -20.14
C ALA A 81 -0.15 -2.59 -18.85
N GLN A 82 0.00 -1.85 -17.75
CA GLN A 82 -0.68 -2.14 -16.48
C GLN A 82 -2.13 -1.65 -16.43
N GLU A 83 -2.50 -0.72 -17.31
CA GLU A 83 -3.85 -0.15 -17.36
C GLU A 83 -4.82 -1.12 -18.04
N VAL A 84 -6.05 -1.20 -17.52
CA VAL A 84 -7.16 -1.88 -18.19
C VAL A 84 -8.09 -0.81 -18.74
N PRO A 85 -8.27 -0.71 -20.08
CA PRO A 85 -9.21 0.24 -20.66
C PRO A 85 -10.62 0.04 -20.12
N GLU A 86 -11.32 1.13 -19.84
CA GLU A 86 -12.70 1.05 -19.38
C GLU A 86 -13.60 0.41 -20.46
N ALA A 87 -14.42 -0.56 -20.05
CA ALA A 87 -15.36 -1.22 -20.94
C ALA A 87 -16.44 -0.21 -21.36
N ARG A 88 -16.69 -0.10 -22.67
CA ARG A 88 -17.78 0.73 -23.17
C ARG A 88 -19.11 0.23 -22.57
N PRO A 89 -19.90 1.11 -21.92
CA PRO A 89 -21.20 0.71 -21.42
C PRO A 89 -22.08 0.18 -22.58
N PRO A 90 -23.01 -0.74 -22.32
CA PRO A 90 -23.93 -1.19 -23.35
C PRO A 90 -24.68 0.01 -23.92
N ALA A 91 -24.93 -0.01 -25.23
CA ALA A 91 -25.71 1.03 -25.87
C ALA A 91 -27.08 1.15 -25.16
N ALA A 92 -27.35 2.31 -24.58
CA ALA A 92 -28.67 2.60 -24.06
C ALA A 92 -29.68 2.55 -25.22
N GLU A 93 -30.92 2.10 -24.97
CA GLU A 93 -31.98 2.23 -25.98
C GLU A 93 -32.12 3.71 -26.38
N GLY A 94 -31.89 4.00 -27.66
CA GLY A 94 -31.85 5.37 -28.20
C GLY A 94 -30.45 6.01 -28.29
N ALA A 95 -29.38 5.29 -27.95
CA ALA A 95 -28.01 5.76 -28.18
C ALA A 95 -27.71 5.80 -29.69
N VAL A 96 -27.41 6.99 -30.22
CA VAL A 96 -26.83 7.16 -31.55
C VAL A 96 -25.38 6.66 -31.53
N PRO A 97 -24.89 6.01 -32.59
CA PRO A 97 -23.51 5.53 -32.64
C PRO A 97 -22.57 6.71 -32.40
N ALA A 98 -21.63 6.55 -31.46
CA ALA A 98 -20.52 7.47 -31.29
C ALA A 98 -19.60 7.32 -32.51
N GLU A 99 -19.95 8.00 -33.59
CA GLU A 99 -19.02 8.32 -34.66
C GLU A 99 -17.86 9.09 -34.06
N GLU A 100 -16.69 8.48 -34.22
CA GLU A 100 -15.36 8.91 -33.84
C GLU A 100 -15.27 10.41 -33.47
N ALA A 101 -15.23 10.69 -32.17
CA ALA A 101 -14.80 12.00 -31.69
C ALA A 101 -13.30 12.12 -31.96
N ALA A 102 -12.95 12.35 -33.23
CA ALA A 102 -11.65 12.87 -33.62
C ALA A 102 -11.52 14.24 -32.94
N VAL A 103 -10.87 14.26 -31.78
CA VAL A 103 -10.38 15.50 -31.18
C VAL A 103 -9.39 16.08 -32.18
N HIS A 104 -9.84 17.05 -32.98
CA HIS A 104 -8.94 17.89 -33.77
C HIS A 104 -8.10 18.68 -32.77
N VAL A 105 -6.91 18.19 -32.47
CA VAL A 105 -5.86 19.01 -31.87
C VAL A 105 -5.41 19.95 -32.99
N GLU A 106 -5.84 21.21 -32.93
CA GLU A 106 -5.29 22.24 -33.81
C GLU A 106 -3.83 22.44 -33.44
N THR A 107 -2.94 21.70 -34.11
CA THR A 107 -1.52 22.01 -34.10
C THR A 107 -1.36 23.27 -34.92
N GLU A 108 -1.19 24.42 -34.25
CA GLU A 108 -0.75 25.65 -34.89
C GLU A 108 0.49 25.33 -35.75
N PRO A 109 0.51 25.67 -37.05
CA PRO A 109 1.69 25.44 -37.86
C PRO A 109 2.84 26.25 -37.28
N GLU A 110 4.00 25.59 -37.12
CA GLU A 110 5.22 26.24 -36.66
C GLU A 110 5.47 27.50 -37.48
N ARG A 111 5.47 28.65 -36.78
CA ARG A 111 5.81 29.94 -37.37
C ARG A 111 7.27 29.88 -37.75
N THR A 112 7.58 29.61 -39.02
CA THR A 112 8.94 29.68 -39.55
C THR A 112 9.46 31.10 -39.36
N GLU A 113 10.60 31.23 -38.68
CA GLU A 113 11.31 32.49 -38.47
C GLU A 113 11.90 33.02 -39.79
N GLU A 114 11.06 33.42 -40.73
CA GLU A 114 11.49 34.06 -41.99
C GLU A 114 10.44 35.07 -42.49
N GLU A 115 9.98 35.98 -41.62
CA GLU A 115 9.31 37.21 -42.08
C GLU A 115 9.52 38.33 -41.06
N VAL A 116 10.78 38.73 -40.88
CA VAL A 116 11.14 39.98 -40.19
C VAL A 116 12.16 40.74 -41.04
N ASP A 117 11.84 40.97 -42.31
CA ASP A 117 12.56 41.97 -43.11
C ASP A 117 11.60 42.51 -44.17
N GLU A 118 10.89 43.59 -43.83
CA GLU A 118 10.50 44.68 -44.74
C GLU A 118 9.55 45.65 -44.02
N ARG A 119 10.12 46.48 -43.13
CA ARG A 119 9.64 47.85 -42.91
C ARG A 119 10.83 48.76 -42.65
N ALA A 120 11.43 49.24 -43.74
CA ALA A 120 12.20 50.48 -43.77
C ALA A 120 11.25 51.69 -43.81
#